data_AF-A0A3C2D8A9-F1
#
_entry.id   AF-A0A3C2D8A9-F1
#
_cell.length_a   1.000
_cell.length_b   1.000
_cell.length_c   1.000
_cell.angle_alpha   90.00
_cell.angle_beta   90.00
_cell.angle_gamma   90.00
#
_symmetry.space_group_name_H-M   'P 1'
#
loop_
_entity.id
_entity.type
_entity.pdbx_description
1 polymer ?
#
loop_
_entity_poly.entity_id
_entity_poly.type
_entity_poly.pdbx_seq_one_letter_code
_entity_poly.pdbx_strand_id
1 'polypeptide(L)' 'MEKEKTYDELKAEIDQLSHYDMGRMWRFGLGNVAFFDNTNPISEYFKDRLFQHFGGFTPKISKQLGWKR' A
#
# COMPACT_ATOMS: atom_id res chain seq x y z
N MET A 1 -7.61 8.09 -22.16
CA MET A 1 -7.86 6.89 -21.34
C MET A 1 -6.53 6.49 -20.74
N GLU A 2 -6.36 6.63 -19.43
CA GLU A 2 -5.22 5.99 -18.75
C GLU A 2 -5.33 4.48 -18.99
N LYS A 3 -4.23 3.85 -19.42
CA LYS A 3 -4.19 2.40 -19.51
C LYS A 3 -4.21 1.84 -18.09
N GLU A 4 -5.07 0.86 -17.87
CA GLU A 4 -5.09 0.09 -16.63
C GLU A 4 -3.78 -0.68 -16.53
N LYS A 5 -3.06 -0.53 -15.41
CA LYS A 5 -1.79 -1.22 -15.17
C LYS A 5 -2.02 -2.72 -15.01
N THR A 6 -1.09 -3.53 -15.48
CA THR A 6 -1.15 -4.98 -15.28
C THR A 6 -0.83 -5.36 -13.84
N TYR A 7 -1.16 -6.60 -13.45
CA TYR A 7 -0.81 -7.11 -12.11
C TYR A 7 0.69 -7.00 -11.82
N ASP A 8 1.54 -7.36 -12.78
CA ASP A 8 3.01 -7.34 -12.61
C ASP A 8 3.56 -5.92 -12.45
N GLU A 9 3.01 -4.95 -13.18
CA GLU A 9 3.37 -3.54 -13.04
C GLU A 9 2.98 -3.00 -11.66
N LEU A 10 1.79 -3.35 -11.19
CA LEU A 10 1.29 -2.97 -9.87
C LEU A 10 2.08 -3.64 -8.75
N LYS A 11 2.45 -4.90 -8.94
CA LYS A 11 3.28 -5.65 -7.99
C LYS A 11 4.67 -5.02 -7.89
N ALA A 12 5.29 -4.68 -9.02
CA ALA A 12 6.57 -3.99 -9.04
C ALA A 12 6.52 -2.62 -8.35
N GLU A 13 5.41 -1.90 -8.48
CA GLU A 13 5.19 -0.66 -7.72
C GLU A 13 5.16 -0.92 -6.22
N ILE A 14 4.41 -1.92 -5.75
CA ILE A 14 4.37 -2.32 -4.34
C ILE A 14 5.74 -2.74 -3.81
N ASP A 15 6.50 -3.50 -4.61
CA ASP A 15 7.84 -3.99 -4.24
C ASP A 15 8.85 -2.86 -4.00
N GLN A 16 8.64 -1.70 -4.62
CA GLN A 16 9.47 -0.51 -4.44
C GLN A 16 9.07 0.35 -3.23
N LEU A 17 7.90 0.11 -2.64
CA LEU A 17 7.42 0.90 -1.50
C LEU A 17 8.16 0.51 -0.21
N SER A 18 8.58 1.53 0.54
CA SER A 18 9.05 1.32 1.90
C SER A 18 7.88 1.02 2.85
N HIS A 19 8.17 0.45 4.03
CA HIS A 19 7.17 0.27 5.08
C HIS A 19 6.46 1.57 5.45
N TYR A 20 7.20 2.69 5.43
CA TYR A 20 6.64 4.02 5.70
C TYR A 20 5.66 4.46 4.62
N ASP A 21 6.01 4.29 3.34
CA ASP A 21 5.16 4.69 2.22
C ASP A 21 3.88 3.86 2.17
N MET A 22 3.99 2.55 2.37
CA MET A 22 2.83 1.67 2.47
C MET A 22 1.93 2.05 3.66
N GLY A 23 2.53 2.37 4.82
CA GLY A 23 1.80 2.86 5.98
C GLY A 23 1.09 4.20 5.71
N ARG A 24 1.72 5.11 4.96
CA ARG A 24 1.14 6.39 4.54
C ARG A 24 -0.06 6.17 3.61
N MET A 25 0.12 5.33 2.60
CA MET A 25 -0.93 4.94 1.66
C MET A 25 -2.11 4.31 2.39
N TRP A 26 -1.86 3.35 3.27
CA TRP A 26 -2.88 2.70 4.10
C TRP A 26 -3.65 3.67 4.98
N ARG A 27 -2.95 4.60 5.64
CA ARG A 27 -3.58 5.57 6.57
C ARG A 27 -4.47 6.57 5.85
N PHE A 28 -4.05 7.05 4.69
CA PHE A 28 -4.68 8.19 4.02
C PHE A 28 -5.43 7.80 2.74
N GLY A 29 -5.44 6.52 2.35
CA GLY A 29 -6.07 6.06 1.12
C GLY A 29 -5.43 6.66 -0.13
N LEU A 30 -4.10 6.74 -0.16
CA LEU A 30 -3.34 7.32 -1.27
C LEU A 30 -2.76 6.22 -2.17
N GLY A 31 -2.53 6.55 -3.44
CA GLY A 31 -1.92 5.64 -4.42
C GLY A 31 -2.93 5.05 -5.39
N ASN A 32 -2.63 3.86 -5.92
CA ASN A 32 -3.49 3.19 -6.87
C ASN A 32 -4.73 2.59 -6.18
N VAL A 33 -5.92 2.83 -6.73
CA VAL A 33 -7.20 2.30 -6.21
C VAL A 33 -7.18 0.77 -6.15
N ALA A 34 -6.50 0.10 -7.09
CA ALA A 34 -6.40 -1.35 -7.12
C ALA A 34 -5.78 -1.96 -5.86
N PHE A 35 -4.93 -1.22 -5.14
CA PHE A 35 -4.32 -1.69 -3.88
C PHE A 35 -5.33 -1.81 -2.74
N PHE A 36 -6.46 -1.11 -2.84
CA PHE A 36 -7.51 -1.07 -1.80
C PHE A 36 -8.81 -1.74 -2.26
N ASP A 37 -8.87 -2.23 -3.49
CA ASP A 37 -10.01 -2.97 -4.03
C ASP A 37 -9.87 -4.47 -3.74
N ASN A 38 -10.69 -4.97 -2.80
CA ASN A 38 -10.70 -6.37 -2.39
C ASN A 38 -11.13 -7.34 -3.51
N THR A 39 -11.67 -6.85 -4.63
CA THR A 39 -11.97 -7.67 -5.81
C THR A 39 -10.75 -7.88 -6.70
N ASN A 40 -9.70 -7.09 -6.53
CA ASN A 40 -8.44 -7.21 -7.24
C ASN A 40 -7.40 -7.98 -6.39
N PRO A 41 -6.79 -9.07 -6.88
CA PRO A 41 -5.81 -9.86 -6.13
C PRO A 41 -4.57 -9.06 -5.71
N ILE A 42 -4.28 -7.92 -6.35
CA ILE A 42 -3.15 -7.08 -5.94
C ILE A 42 -3.37 -6.45 -4.56
N SER A 43 -4.62 -6.26 -4.14
CA SER A 43 -4.95 -5.74 -2.81
C SER A 43 -4.52 -6.70 -1.70
N GLU A 44 -4.60 -8.00 -1.95
CA GLU A 44 -4.11 -9.04 -1.04
C GLU A 44 -2.58 -8.96 -0.95
N TYR A 45 -1.90 -8.83 -2.08
CA TYR A 45 -0.43 -8.67 -2.10
C TYR A 45 0.02 -7.43 -1.32
N PHE A 46 -0.66 -6.28 -1.49
CA PHE A 46 -0.39 -5.06 -0.74
C PHE A 46 -0.54 -5.30 0.77
N LYS A 47 -1.63 -5.95 1.19
CA LYS A 47 -1.88 -6.24 2.61
C LYS A 47 -0.86 -7.21 3.17
N ASP A 48 -0.53 -8.28 2.47
CA ASP A 48 0.47 -9.25 2.91
C ASP A 48 1.84 -8.60 3.08
N ARG A 49 2.24 -7.76 2.13
CA ARG A 49 3.49 -7.00 2.23
C ARG A 49 3.48 -6.06 3.45
N LEU A 50 2.39 -5.34 3.68
CA LEU A 50 2.29 -4.43 4.84
C LEU A 50 2.21 -5.17 6.18
N PHE A 51 1.34 -6.18 6.30
CA PHE A 51 0.99 -6.84 7.57
C PHE A 51 1.86 -8.05 7.90
N GLN A 52 2.21 -8.87 6.90
CA GLN A 52 3.00 -10.08 7.11
C GLN A 52 4.50 -9.82 6.96
N HIS A 53 4.93 -9.10 5.91
CA HIS A 53 6.35 -8.85 5.69
C HIS A 53 6.91 -7.74 6.60
N PHE A 54 6.21 -6.61 6.69
CA PHE A 54 6.66 -5.49 7.51
C PHE A 54 6.11 -5.48 8.96
N GLY A 55 5.25 -6.43 9.32
CA GLY A 55 4.67 -6.51 10.67
C GLY A 55 3.55 -5.50 10.95
N GLY A 56 2.94 -4.95 9.91
CA GLY A 56 1.73 -4.13 9.99
C GLY A 56 1.96 -2.64 10.15
N PHE A 57 0.87 -1.90 10.28
CA PHE A 57 0.89 -0.46 10.51
C PHE A 57 1.26 -0.14 11.97
N THR A 58 2.56 -0.03 12.25
CA THR A 58 3.07 0.08 13.63
C THR A 58 2.78 1.44 14.29
N PRO A 59 2.71 1.50 15.64
CA PRO A 59 2.60 2.76 16.36
C PRO A 59 3.73 3.76 16.06
N LYS A 60 4.94 3.27 15.74
CA LYS A 60 6.07 4.12 15.35
C LYS A 60 5.77 4.86 14.05
N ILE A 61 5.33 4.14 13.02
CA ILE A 61 4.96 4.74 11.73
C ILE A 61 3.74 5.65 11.89
N SER A 62 2.74 5.23 12.66
CA SER A 62 1.56 6.05 12.95
C SER A 62 1.95 7.40 13.57
N LYS A 63 2.87 7.41 14.54
CA LYS A 63 3.41 8.65 15.14
C LYS A 63 4.21 9.49 14.16
N GLN A 64 5.01 8.86 13.29
CA GLN A 64 5.80 9.57 12.27
C GLN A 64 4.92 10.25 11.22
N LEU A 65 3.84 9.59 10.78
CA LEU A 65 2.88 10.15 9.83
C LEU A 65 2.00 11.23 10.45
N GLY A 66 1.63 11.06 11.73
CA GLY A 66 0.80 12.00 12.45
C GLY A 66 -0.62 12.14 11.87
N TRP A 67 -1.21 13.31 12.10
CA TRP A 67 -2.59 13.65 11.70
C TRP A 67 -2.68 14.79 10.68
N LYS A 68 -1.54 15.37 10.27
CA LYS A 68 -1.54 16.43 9.27
C LYS A 68 -1.59 15.80 7.87
N ARG A 69 -2.67 16.12 7.14
CA ARG A 69 -2.90 15.76 5.74
C ARG A 69 -1.91 16.49 4.83
#